data_AF-A0A530XG67-F1
#
_entry.id   AF-A0A530XG67-F1
#
_cell.length_a   1.000
_cell.length_b   1.000
_cell.length_c   1.000
_cell.angle_alpha   90.00
_cell.angle_beta   90.00
_cell.angle_gamma   90.00
#
_symmetry.space_group_name_H-M   'P 1'
#
loop_
_entity.id
_entity.type
_entity.pdbx_description
1 polymer ?
#
loop_
_entity_poly.entity_id
_entity_poly.type
_entity_poly.pdbx_seq_one_letter_code
_entity_poly.pdbx_strand_id
1 'polypeptide(L)'
;MQSLLGLTHKSAKDLVPGELFRFALNSGSSSSLALMLGAGGDGDPLYGILASPEFKTPLTWYEGSSTDRCISYGTKWLLEERPGPETAPGNAFQQDAQMRLFIDNGGTIIRFAPPQGFVHQSINFDLTNGKSGMQLSARAAPVANWAIWAGLDQYKSARTEALFEYPPKAA
;
A
#
# COMPACT_ATOMS: atom_id res chain seq x y z
N MET A 1 8.80 27.02 9.87
CA MET A 1 8.34 26.70 8.50
C MET A 1 7.70 25.32 8.57
N GLN A 2 6.37 25.23 8.50
CA GLN A 2 5.67 23.94 8.49
C GLN A 2 5.60 23.43 7.04
N SER A 3 6.10 22.22 6.81
CA SER A 3 5.94 21.56 5.53
C SER A 3 4.46 21.23 5.32
N LEU A 4 3.90 21.59 4.17
CA LEU A 4 2.49 21.40 3.82
C LEU A 4 2.08 19.90 3.80
N LEU A 5 3.05 19.01 3.72
CA LEU A 5 2.87 17.56 3.72
C LEU A 5 3.40 16.87 4.99
N GLY A 6 3.98 17.63 5.94
CA GLY A 6 4.55 17.05 7.16
C GLY A 6 5.66 16.02 6.93
N LEU A 7 6.32 16.06 5.76
CA LEU A 7 7.30 15.04 5.36
C LEU A 7 8.51 15.00 6.29
N THR A 8 8.95 13.79 6.61
CA THR A 8 10.14 13.57 7.46
C THR A 8 11.12 12.62 6.79
N HIS A 9 12.41 12.91 6.90
CA HIS A 9 13.45 11.97 6.51
C HIS A 9 13.62 10.91 7.60
N LYS A 10 13.58 9.64 7.23
CA LYS A 10 13.73 8.51 8.14
C LYS A 10 14.69 7.46 7.56
N SER A 11 15.22 6.59 8.43
CA SER A 11 15.69 5.27 7.99
C SER A 11 14.59 4.24 8.12
N ALA A 12 14.67 3.16 7.35
CA ALA A 12 13.65 2.11 7.36
C ALA A 12 13.41 1.50 8.75
N LYS A 13 14.44 1.39 9.58
CA LYS A 13 14.31 0.94 10.98
C LYS A 13 13.45 1.86 11.87
N ASP A 14 13.21 3.10 11.46
CA ASP A 14 12.41 4.08 12.21
C ASP A 14 10.97 4.17 11.68
N LEU A 15 10.62 3.36 10.66
CA LEU A 15 9.27 3.24 10.15
C LEU A 15 8.46 2.27 11.01
N VAL A 16 7.18 2.57 11.17
CA VAL A 16 6.22 1.67 11.84
C VAL A 16 5.27 1.03 10.82
N PRO A 17 4.71 -0.16 11.10
CA PRO A 17 3.71 -0.76 10.22
C PRO A 17 2.56 0.20 9.88
N GLY A 18 2.18 0.25 8.61
CA GLY A 18 1.16 1.15 8.07
C GLY A 18 1.68 2.55 7.72
N GLU A 19 2.95 2.86 7.98
CA GLU A 19 3.54 4.13 7.59
C GLU A 19 3.76 4.20 6.06
N LEU A 20 3.31 5.30 5.44
CA LEU A 20 3.47 5.56 4.00
C LEU A 20 4.74 6.35 3.74
N PHE A 21 5.55 5.91 2.79
CA PHE A 21 6.83 6.55 2.49
C PHE A 21 7.23 6.44 1.02
N ARG A 22 8.18 7.29 0.63
CA ARG A 22 8.90 7.24 -0.64
C ARG A 22 10.35 6.90 -0.43
N PHE A 23 10.90 6.07 -1.30
CA PHE A 23 12.31 5.70 -1.30
C PHE A 23 12.76 5.35 -2.73
N ALA A 24 14.06 5.25 -2.94
CA ALA A 24 14.63 4.74 -4.18
C ALA A 24 15.16 3.32 -3.91
N LEU A 25 14.75 2.35 -4.73
CA LEU A 25 15.19 0.96 -4.61
C LEU A 25 16.62 0.80 -5.13
N ASN A 26 16.93 1.46 -6.24
CA ASN A 26 18.29 1.59 -6.77
C ASN A 26 18.80 3.04 -6.64
N SER A 27 20.11 3.24 -6.83
CA SER A 27 20.79 4.55 -6.88
C SER A 27 20.29 5.50 -7.99
N GLY A 28 19.22 5.15 -8.70
CA GLY A 28 18.61 5.92 -9.76
C GLY A 28 17.73 7.06 -9.26
N SER A 29 17.32 7.93 -10.18
CA SER A 29 16.52 9.13 -9.92
C SER A 29 15.03 8.87 -9.68
N SER A 30 14.60 7.60 -9.68
CA SER A 30 13.19 7.24 -9.70
C SER A 30 12.71 6.79 -8.32
N SER A 31 11.69 7.46 -7.77
CA SER A 31 11.14 7.14 -6.45
C SER A 31 10.00 6.11 -6.53
N SER A 32 10.00 5.16 -5.61
CA SER A 32 8.89 4.25 -5.35
C SER A 32 8.03 4.78 -4.19
N LEU A 33 6.73 4.45 -4.20
CA LEU A 33 5.80 4.68 -3.09
C LEU A 33 5.48 3.35 -2.42
N ALA A 34 5.60 3.28 -1.10
CA ALA A 34 5.43 2.04 -0.35
C ALA A 34 4.79 2.25 1.03
N LEU A 35 4.25 1.15 1.56
CA LEU A 35 3.81 1.01 2.94
C LEU A 35 4.78 0.11 3.70
N MET A 36 5.06 0.44 4.96
CA MET A 36 5.79 -0.44 5.86
C MET A 36 4.86 -1.56 6.33
N LEU A 37 5.18 -2.82 6.07
CA LEU A 37 4.34 -3.97 6.46
C LEU A 37 4.78 -4.60 7.79
N GLY A 38 5.97 -4.26 8.26
CA GLY A 38 6.60 -4.83 9.45
C GLY A 38 8.00 -5.34 9.16
N ALA A 39 8.46 -6.31 9.95
CA ALA A 39 9.70 -7.03 9.68
C ALA A 39 9.38 -8.39 9.05
N GLY A 40 10.21 -8.82 8.11
CA GLY A 40 10.24 -10.17 7.57
C GLY A 40 10.79 -11.18 8.60
N GLY A 41 10.89 -12.44 8.18
CA GLY A 41 11.33 -13.54 9.05
C GLY A 41 12.74 -13.34 9.65
N ASP A 42 13.62 -12.69 8.90
CA ASP A 42 15.02 -12.44 9.29
C ASP A 42 15.22 -11.10 10.02
N GLY A 43 14.13 -10.36 10.30
CA GLY A 43 14.16 -9.06 10.95
C GLY A 43 14.37 -7.88 10.01
N ASP A 44 14.63 -8.13 8.73
CA ASP A 44 14.70 -7.10 7.70
C ASP A 44 13.34 -6.46 7.43
N PRO A 45 13.28 -5.17 7.09
CA PRO A 45 12.02 -4.49 6.89
C PRO A 45 11.31 -4.99 5.64
N LEU A 46 10.01 -5.20 5.76
CA LEU A 46 9.15 -5.66 4.68
C LEU A 46 8.27 -4.52 4.19
N TYR A 47 8.34 -4.25 2.89
CA TYR A 47 7.61 -3.16 2.24
C TYR A 47 6.49 -3.69 1.34
N GLY A 48 5.38 -2.98 1.31
CA GLY A 48 4.31 -3.13 0.34
C GLY A 48 4.43 -2.02 -0.69
N ILE A 49 5.01 -2.33 -1.84
CA ILE A 49 5.23 -1.39 -2.93
C ILE A 49 3.89 -1.10 -3.63
N LEU A 50 3.40 0.13 -3.49
CA LEU A 50 2.18 0.59 -4.13
C LEU A 50 2.44 0.90 -5.61
N ALA A 51 3.48 1.69 -5.86
CA ALA A 51 3.92 2.09 -7.19
C ALA A 51 5.44 2.19 -7.26
N SER A 52 6.03 1.64 -8.31
CA SER A 52 7.45 1.72 -8.56
C SER A 52 7.72 1.57 -10.05
N PRO A 53 8.68 2.32 -10.61
CA PRO A 53 9.13 2.11 -11.99
C PRO A 53 9.92 0.82 -12.17
N GLU A 54 10.38 0.20 -11.08
CA GLU A 54 11.20 -1.02 -11.12
C GLU A 54 10.34 -2.29 -11.14
N PHE A 55 9.08 -2.20 -10.70
CA PHE A 55 8.14 -3.30 -10.69
C PHE A 55 7.09 -3.13 -11.79
N LYS A 56 6.98 -4.13 -12.67
CA LYS A 56 5.95 -4.14 -13.72
C LYS A 56 4.53 -4.28 -13.17
N THR A 57 4.39 -4.87 -11.99
CA THR A 57 3.11 -5.08 -11.32
C THR A 57 3.00 -4.16 -10.09
N PRO A 58 1.95 -3.33 -9.99
CA PRO A 58 1.69 -2.58 -8.78
C PRO A 58 1.37 -3.53 -7.63
N LEU A 59 1.45 -3.02 -6.39
CA LEU A 59 1.03 -3.76 -5.19
C LEU A 59 1.79 -5.07 -5.06
N THR A 60 3.11 -4.96 -5.02
CA THR A 60 4.07 -6.05 -4.86
C THR A 60 4.76 -5.89 -3.51
N TRP A 61 5.09 -6.97 -2.80
CA TRP A 61 5.90 -6.85 -1.58
C TRP A 61 7.40 -6.94 -1.88
N TYR A 62 8.25 -6.32 -1.05
CA TYR A 62 9.69 -6.31 -1.21
C TYR A 62 10.39 -6.33 0.15
N GLU A 63 11.43 -7.15 0.29
CA GLU A 63 12.31 -7.17 1.46
C GLU A 63 13.40 -6.09 1.27
N GLY A 64 13.36 -5.08 2.12
CA GLY A 64 14.30 -3.97 2.09
C GLY A 64 15.47 -4.14 3.05
N SER A 65 16.25 -3.07 3.20
CA SER A 65 17.32 -2.98 4.18
C SER A 65 16.97 -2.00 5.28
N SER A 66 17.33 -2.34 6.52
CA SER A 66 17.20 -1.44 7.68
C SER A 66 17.93 -0.10 7.51
N THR A 67 18.91 -0.03 6.59
CA THR A 67 19.67 1.19 6.26
C THR A 67 19.03 2.06 5.19
N ASP A 68 17.97 1.60 4.53
CA ASP A 68 17.29 2.34 3.47
C ASP A 68 16.84 3.71 3.99
N ARG A 69 17.02 4.73 3.15
CA ARG A 69 16.64 6.11 3.44
C ARG A 69 15.37 6.47 2.69
N CYS A 70 14.43 7.07 3.40
CA CYS A 70 13.12 7.38 2.86
C CYS A 70 12.61 8.76 3.31
N ILE A 71 11.62 9.24 2.56
CA ILE A 71 10.77 10.38 2.93
C ILE A 71 9.42 9.83 3.36
N SER A 72 9.06 10.01 4.61
CA SER A 72 7.82 9.51 5.20
C SER A 72 6.71 10.56 5.20
N TYR A 73 5.49 10.12 4.87
CA TYR A 73 4.22 10.82 5.06
C TYR A 73 3.58 10.54 6.43
N GLY A 74 4.18 9.65 7.22
CA GLY A 74 3.64 9.17 8.49
C GLY A 74 2.50 8.17 8.30
N THR A 75 1.70 7.98 9.34
CA THR A 75 0.55 7.04 9.37
C THR A 75 -0.80 7.72 9.17
N LYS A 76 -0.82 9.05 9.02
CA LYS A 76 -2.05 9.86 8.88
C LYS A 76 -2.44 10.14 7.42
N TRP A 77 -1.97 9.30 6.50
CA TRP A 77 -2.41 9.30 5.11
C TRP A 77 -3.85 8.76 5.03
N LEU A 78 -4.51 8.96 3.89
CA LEU A 78 -5.92 8.63 3.71
C LEU A 78 -6.10 7.62 2.58
N LEU A 79 -6.86 6.56 2.87
CA LEU A 79 -7.41 5.66 1.85
C LEU A 79 -8.81 6.16 1.47
N GLU A 80 -9.01 6.40 0.18
CA GLU A 80 -10.32 6.68 -0.41
C GLU A 80 -10.83 5.41 -1.08
N GLU A 81 -11.78 4.75 -0.45
CA GLU A 81 -12.52 3.63 -1.05
C GLU A 81 -13.53 4.18 -2.05
N ARG A 82 -13.54 3.67 -3.28
CA ARG A 82 -14.50 4.05 -4.33
C ARG A 82 -15.36 2.83 -4.68
N PRO A 83 -16.27 2.42 -3.79
CA PRO A 83 -17.03 1.18 -3.92
C PRO A 83 -17.86 1.17 -5.20
N GLY A 84 -17.76 0.07 -5.95
CA GLY A 84 -18.63 -0.22 -7.09
C GLY A 84 -19.61 -1.37 -6.80
N PRO A 85 -20.30 -1.89 -7.84
CA PRO A 85 -21.24 -3.01 -7.73
C PRO A 85 -20.66 -4.28 -7.07
N GLU A 86 -19.34 -4.47 -7.10
CA GLU A 86 -18.62 -5.57 -6.47
C GLU A 86 -18.76 -5.60 -4.94
N THR A 87 -19.06 -4.46 -4.32
CA THR A 87 -19.25 -4.32 -2.87
C THR A 87 -20.69 -4.51 -2.41
N ALA A 88 -21.63 -4.77 -3.34
CA ALA A 88 -23.05 -4.90 -3.01
C ALA A 88 -23.32 -6.12 -2.11
N PRO A 89 -24.16 -5.98 -1.05
CA PRO A 89 -24.52 -7.11 -0.19
C PRO A 89 -25.15 -8.26 -0.99
N GLY A 90 -24.69 -9.49 -0.76
CA GLY A 90 -25.19 -10.68 -1.45
C GLY A 90 -24.63 -10.90 -2.85
N ASN A 91 -23.71 -10.06 -3.32
CA ASN A 91 -23.01 -10.30 -4.58
C ASN A 91 -22.07 -11.50 -4.45
N ALA A 92 -22.20 -12.47 -5.37
CA ALA A 92 -21.29 -13.60 -5.50
C ALA A 92 -20.11 -13.23 -6.41
N PHE A 93 -19.49 -12.07 -6.16
CA PHE A 93 -18.39 -11.60 -7.00
C PHE A 93 -17.25 -12.62 -6.91
N GLN A 94 -16.90 -13.23 -8.04
CA GLN A 94 -15.76 -14.14 -8.10
C GLN A 94 -14.51 -13.34 -7.80
N GLN A 95 -13.70 -13.79 -6.84
CA GLN A 95 -12.42 -13.16 -6.53
C GLN A 95 -11.56 -13.12 -7.80
N ASP A 96 -11.48 -11.94 -8.42
CA ASP A 96 -10.52 -11.68 -9.47
C ASP A 96 -9.13 -11.62 -8.84
N ALA A 97 -8.18 -12.36 -9.41
CA ALA A 97 -6.80 -12.38 -8.98
C ALA A 97 -6.11 -11.01 -9.07
N GLN A 98 -6.72 -10.05 -9.78
CA GLN A 98 -6.30 -8.65 -9.84
C GLN A 98 -6.87 -7.79 -8.72
N MET A 99 -7.82 -8.25 -7.92
CA MET A 99 -8.29 -7.47 -6.77
C MET A 99 -7.20 -7.38 -5.70
N ARG A 100 -7.04 -6.19 -5.13
CA ARG A 100 -5.95 -5.88 -4.19
C ARG A 100 -6.43 -5.22 -2.90
N LEU A 101 -7.63 -4.68 -2.85
CA LEU A 101 -8.23 -4.11 -1.65
C LEU A 101 -9.48 -4.90 -1.29
N PHE A 102 -9.63 -5.23 -0.01
CA PHE A 102 -10.74 -6.02 0.51
C PHE A 102 -11.24 -5.44 1.82
N ILE A 103 -12.55 -5.48 2.04
CA ILE A 103 -13.19 -5.25 3.33
C ILE A 103 -13.53 -6.60 3.93
N ASP A 104 -12.99 -6.91 5.11
CA ASP A 104 -13.21 -8.21 5.75
C ASP A 104 -13.11 -8.12 7.27
N ASN A 105 -14.00 -8.81 7.98
CA ASN A 105 -14.03 -8.89 9.45
C ASN A 105 -13.84 -7.55 10.20
N GLY A 106 -14.34 -6.44 9.62
CA GLY A 106 -14.23 -5.10 10.20
C GLY A 106 -12.88 -4.40 9.96
N GLY A 107 -11.99 -4.99 9.16
CA GLY A 107 -10.74 -4.38 8.70
C GLY A 107 -10.75 -4.07 7.20
N THR A 108 -9.79 -3.25 6.79
CA THR A 108 -9.50 -2.94 5.38
C THR A 108 -8.14 -3.53 5.02
N ILE A 109 -8.11 -4.46 4.08
CA ILE A 109 -6.95 -5.31 3.79
C ILE A 109 -6.42 -5.02 2.39
N ILE A 110 -5.14 -4.68 2.29
CA ILE A 110 -4.40 -4.63 1.02
C ILE A 110 -3.64 -5.94 0.83
N ARG A 111 -3.78 -6.54 -0.35
CA ARG A 111 -3.01 -7.71 -0.79
C ARG A 111 -1.85 -7.27 -1.67
N PHE A 112 -0.64 -7.64 -1.28
CA PHE A 112 0.57 -7.47 -2.06
C PHE A 112 0.97 -8.78 -2.71
N ALA A 113 1.13 -8.80 -4.03
CA ALA A 113 1.60 -9.95 -4.79
C ALA A 113 3.11 -10.19 -4.58
N PRO A 114 3.62 -11.41 -4.77
CA PRO A 114 5.05 -11.65 -4.83
C PRO A 114 5.67 -10.93 -6.04
N PRO A 115 6.96 -10.54 -5.97
CA PRO A 115 7.68 -10.06 -7.13
C PRO A 115 7.68 -11.09 -8.27
N GLN A 116 7.72 -10.60 -9.52
CA GLN A 116 7.73 -11.48 -10.68
C GLN A 116 8.92 -12.44 -10.62
N GLY A 117 8.65 -13.75 -10.83
CA GLY A 117 9.68 -14.79 -10.79
C GLY A 117 9.89 -15.44 -9.42
N PHE A 118 9.23 -14.95 -8.36
CA PHE A 118 9.26 -15.56 -7.04
C PHE A 118 8.04 -16.47 -6.83
N VAL A 119 8.29 -17.67 -6.29
CA VAL A 119 7.23 -18.63 -5.93
C VAL A 119 6.86 -18.44 -4.46
N HIS A 120 6.40 -17.24 -4.13
CA HIS A 120 6.02 -16.89 -2.77
C HIS A 120 4.54 -16.50 -2.69
N GLN A 121 3.99 -16.54 -1.49
CA GLN A 121 2.59 -16.20 -1.27
C GLN A 121 2.39 -14.69 -1.26
N SER A 122 1.19 -14.26 -1.62
CA SER A 122 0.77 -12.88 -1.43
C SER A 122 0.69 -12.54 0.07
N ILE A 123 1.01 -11.30 0.40
CA ILE A 123 0.93 -10.79 1.77
C ILE A 123 -0.32 -9.94 1.89
N ASN A 124 -1.24 -10.34 2.77
CA ASN A 124 -2.38 -9.51 3.14
C ASN A 124 -1.99 -8.66 4.35
N PHE A 125 -2.22 -7.36 4.25
CA PHE A 125 -1.91 -6.38 5.28
C PHE A 125 -3.18 -5.62 5.68
N ASP A 126 -3.53 -5.69 6.95
CA ASP A 126 -4.69 -5.02 7.53
C ASP A 126 -4.31 -3.59 7.95
N LEU A 127 -4.87 -2.61 7.24
CA LEU A 127 -4.63 -1.20 7.46
C LEU A 127 -5.20 -0.70 8.80
N THR A 128 -6.17 -1.40 9.38
CA THR A 128 -6.86 -0.99 10.60
C THR A 128 -6.00 -1.28 11.85
N ASN A 129 -5.23 -2.37 11.84
CA ASN A 129 -4.42 -2.78 12.99
C ASN A 129 -2.92 -2.93 12.69
N GLY A 130 -2.49 -2.71 11.44
CA GLY A 130 -1.09 -2.76 11.02
C GLY A 130 -0.48 -4.16 11.01
N LYS A 131 -1.30 -5.22 10.89
CA LYS A 131 -0.82 -6.61 10.89
C LYS A 131 -0.73 -7.18 9.48
N SER A 132 0.33 -7.95 9.23
CA SER A 132 0.55 -8.72 8.02
C SER A 132 0.24 -10.22 8.21
N GLY A 133 0.13 -10.95 7.10
CA GLY A 133 0.01 -12.43 7.11
C GLY A 133 -1.39 -12.96 7.42
N MET A 134 -2.42 -12.10 7.37
CA MET A 134 -3.79 -12.51 7.62
C MET A 134 -4.37 -13.30 6.45
N GLN A 135 -5.27 -14.24 6.74
CA GLN A 135 -6.07 -14.90 5.70
C GLN A 135 -7.39 -14.14 5.51
N LEU A 136 -7.79 -13.91 4.26
CA LEU A 136 -9.11 -13.38 3.97
C LEU A 136 -10.17 -14.44 4.25
N SER A 137 -11.28 -14.04 4.84
CA SER A 137 -12.47 -14.86 4.98
C SER A 137 -13.12 -15.10 3.61
N ALA A 138 -13.98 -16.11 3.56
CA ALA A 138 -14.81 -16.39 2.39
C ALA A 138 -15.81 -15.26 2.06
N ARG A 139 -15.97 -14.26 2.94
CA ARG A 139 -16.89 -13.13 2.79
C ARG A 139 -16.18 -11.80 2.52
N ALA A 140 -14.86 -11.81 2.31
CA ALA A 140 -14.11 -10.62 2.01
C ALA A 140 -14.65 -9.94 0.74
N ALA A 141 -15.14 -8.71 0.87
CA ALA A 141 -15.70 -7.94 -0.23
C ALA A 141 -14.56 -7.18 -0.95
N PRO A 142 -14.32 -7.43 -2.25
CA PRO A 142 -13.29 -6.69 -2.98
C PRO A 142 -13.73 -5.24 -3.21
N VAL A 143 -12.77 -4.33 -3.26
CA VAL A 143 -12.98 -2.92 -3.67
C VAL A 143 -12.16 -2.68 -4.93
N ALA A 144 -12.82 -2.53 -6.07
CA ALA A 144 -12.15 -2.51 -7.37
C ALA A 144 -11.41 -1.19 -7.63
N ASN A 145 -11.92 -0.08 -7.09
CA ASN A 145 -11.39 1.25 -7.30
C ASN A 145 -11.10 1.93 -5.97
N TRP A 146 -9.93 2.54 -5.85
CA TRP A 146 -9.52 3.25 -4.63
C TRP A 146 -8.32 4.15 -4.90
N ALA A 147 -8.02 5.04 -3.96
CA ALA A 147 -6.89 5.95 -4.04
C ALA A 147 -6.24 6.19 -2.68
N ILE A 148 -4.94 6.50 -2.68
CA ILE A 148 -4.18 6.92 -1.50
C ILE A 148 -3.83 8.39 -1.61
N TRP A 149 -4.09 9.14 -0.55
CA TRP A 149 -3.81 10.56 -0.41
C TRP A 149 -2.80 10.79 0.70
N ALA A 150 -1.97 11.82 0.57
CA ALA A 150 -0.99 12.18 1.60
C ALA A 150 -1.65 12.51 2.96
N GLY A 151 -2.89 12.97 2.94
CA GLY A 151 -3.68 13.33 4.11
C GLY A 151 -5.03 13.94 3.72
N LEU A 152 -5.84 14.26 4.74
CA LEU A 152 -7.20 14.78 4.55
C LEU A 152 -7.24 16.13 3.82
N ASP A 153 -6.26 17.00 4.08
CA ASP A 153 -6.21 18.33 3.45
C ASP A 153 -5.94 18.23 1.95
N GLN A 154 -5.10 17.29 1.53
CA GLN A 154 -4.84 17.02 0.10
C GLN A 154 -6.05 16.38 -0.58
N TYR A 155 -6.78 15.50 0.11
CA TYR A 155 -8.02 14.94 -0.42
C TYR A 155 -9.08 16.03 -0.69
N LYS A 156 -9.22 17.00 0.22
CA LYS A 156 -10.23 18.06 0.11
C LYS A 156 -9.86 19.18 -0.88
N SER A 157 -8.60 19.25 -1.31
CA SER A 157 -8.10 20.32 -2.17
C SER A 157 -8.33 20.00 -3.65
N ALA A 158 -8.92 20.94 -4.39
CA ALA A 158 -9.15 20.81 -5.83
C ALA A 158 -7.86 20.92 -6.69
N ARG A 159 -6.71 21.17 -6.07
CA ARG A 159 -5.41 21.39 -6.76
C ARG A 159 -4.42 20.24 -6.56
N THR A 160 -4.84 19.18 -5.92
CA THR A 160 -3.98 18.06 -5.51
C THR A 160 -4.49 16.76 -6.11
N GLU A 161 -3.56 15.89 -6.43
CA GLU A 161 -3.84 14.55 -6.95
C GLU A 161 -3.52 13.49 -5.89
N ALA A 162 -4.15 12.33 -6.04
CA ALA A 162 -3.82 11.16 -5.23
C ALA A 162 -2.36 10.76 -5.44
N LEU A 163 -1.71 10.27 -4.38
CA LEU A 163 -0.37 9.70 -4.47
C LEU A 163 -0.37 8.38 -5.26
N PHE A 164 -1.50 7.68 -5.26
CA PHE A 164 -1.72 6.42 -5.96
C PHE A 164 -3.21 6.23 -6.24
N GLU A 165 -3.54 5.67 -7.41
CA GLU A 165 -4.90 5.24 -7.76
C GLU A 165 -4.86 3.79 -8.25
N TYR A 166 -5.90 3.02 -7.91
CA TYR A 166 -6.09 1.65 -8.35
C TYR A 166 -7.41 1.50 -9.14
N PRO A 167 -7.42 0.74 -10.25
CA PRO A 167 -6.23 0.24 -10.96
C PRO A 167 -5.35 1.39 -11.46
N PRO A 168 -4.02 1.22 -11.56
CA PRO A 168 -3.16 2.28 -12.06
C PRO A 168 -3.54 2.62 -13.50
N LYS A 169 -3.48 3.91 -13.83
CA LYS A 169 -3.72 4.39 -15.20
C LYS A 169 -2.72 3.70 -16.13
N ALA A 170 -3.19 3.25 -17.30
CA ALA A 170 -2.30 2.76 -18.35
C ALA A 170 -1.30 3.87 -18.69
N ALA A 171 -0.01 3.54 -18.64
CA ALA A 171 1.07 4.45 -18.99
C ALA A 171 1.15 4.69 -20.50
#